data_AF-A0A368N267-F1
#
_entry.id   AF-A0A368N267-F1
#
_cell.length_a   1.000
_cell.length_b   1.000
_cell.length_c   1.000
_cell.angle_alpha   90.00
_cell.angle_beta   90.00
_cell.angle_gamma   90.00
#
_symmetry.space_group_name_H-M   'P 1'
#
loop_
_entity.id
_entity.type
_entity.pdbx_description
1 polymer ?
#
loop_
_entity_poly.entity_id
_entity_poly.type
_entity_poly.pdbx_seq_one_letter_code
_entity_poly.pdbx_strand_id
1 'polypeptide(L)'
;MQQVGSANLYRTEIEIKNASFPINFKLVDVNYTPGSNFGYLNPTDRVITMGRVVKATPDAVKENFEFMPPAPGTYQIFLDLDGKTPMVFISKAI
;
A
#
# COMPACT_ATOMS: atom_id res chain seq x y z
N MET A 1 9.40 -5.59 0.48
CA MET A 1 9.17 -4.75 -0.72
C MET A 1 10.51 -4.50 -1.39
N GLN A 2 10.55 -4.25 -2.69
CA GLN A 2 11.79 -3.93 -3.43
C GLN A 2 11.83 -2.43 -3.71
N GLN A 3 12.99 -1.80 -3.51
CA GLN A 3 13.18 -0.40 -3.91
C GLN A 3 13.17 -0.29 -5.44
N VAL A 4 12.56 0.76 -5.98
CA VAL A 4 12.44 1.03 -7.41
C VAL A 4 13.20 2.31 -7.75
N GLY A 5 14.25 2.18 -8.55
CA GLY A 5 15.10 3.31 -8.95
C GLY A 5 15.95 3.85 -7.79
N SER A 6 16.27 5.15 -7.85
CA SER A 6 17.09 5.85 -6.85
C SER A 6 16.27 6.64 -5.81
N ALA A 7 14.94 6.64 -5.93
CA ALA A 7 13.99 7.26 -5.02
C ALA A 7 13.74 6.38 -3.78
N ASN A 8 13.24 6.92 -2.67
CA ASN A 8 12.71 6.10 -1.56
C ASN A 8 11.31 5.55 -1.89
N LEU A 9 11.19 4.98 -3.09
CA LEU A 9 10.00 4.36 -3.61
C LEU A 9 10.17 2.84 -3.55
N TYR A 10 9.25 2.17 -2.88
CA TYR A 10 9.24 0.72 -2.72
C TYR A 10 8.01 0.14 -3.39
N ARG A 11 8.15 -1.05 -3.96
CA ARG A 11 7.08 -1.76 -4.66
C ARG A 11 7.00 -3.22 -4.20
N THR A 12 5.79 -3.75 -4.19
CA THR A 12 5.53 -5.19 -4.16
C THR A 12 4.41 -5.53 -5.14
N GLU A 13 4.34 -6.79 -5.54
CA GLU A 13 3.28 -7.31 -6.38
C GLU A 13 2.37 -8.25 -5.59
N ILE A 14 1.09 -8.21 -5.93
CA ILE A 14 0.07 -9.12 -5.40
C ILE A 14 -0.75 -9.68 -6.56
N GLU A 15 -0.98 -10.99 -6.57
CA GLU A 15 -1.88 -11.65 -7.50
C GLU A 15 -3.28 -11.75 -6.87
N ILE A 16 -4.28 -11.17 -7.53
CA ILE A 16 -5.69 -11.27 -7.14
C ILE A 16 -6.41 -12.26 -8.06
N LYS A 17 -6.82 -13.39 -7.48
CA LYS A 17 -7.57 -14.44 -8.20
C LYS A 17 -9.08 -14.21 -8.21
N ASN A 18 -9.60 -13.51 -7.22
CA ASN A 18 -11.03 -13.21 -7.08
C ASN A 18 -11.19 -11.75 -6.62
N ALA A 19 -11.93 -10.96 -7.39
CA ALA A 19 -12.16 -9.54 -7.15
C ALA A 19 -13.54 -9.22 -6.53
N SER A 20 -14.25 -10.24 -6.03
CA SER A 20 -15.57 -10.06 -5.42
C SER A 20 -15.54 -9.47 -4.00
N PHE A 21 -14.36 -9.38 -3.38
CA PHE A 21 -14.20 -8.93 -2.00
C PHE A 21 -13.02 -7.97 -1.86
N PRO A 22 -13.11 -7.01 -0.92
CA PRO A 22 -11.98 -6.15 -0.64
C PRO A 22 -10.86 -6.94 0.04
N ILE A 23 -9.62 -6.56 -0.25
CA ILE A 23 -8.46 -7.02 0.51
C ILE A 23 -8.12 -5.99 1.58
N ASN A 24 -7.75 -6.49 2.76
CA ASN A 24 -7.23 -5.66 3.85
C ASN A 24 -5.75 -5.94 4.02
N PHE A 25 -4.92 -4.90 4.05
CA PHE A 25 -3.47 -5.07 4.14
C PHE A 25 -2.77 -3.89 4.83
N LYS A 26 -1.52 -4.14 5.21
CA LYS A 26 -0.54 -3.15 5.66
C LYS A 26 0.80 -3.47 5.03
N LEU A 27 1.69 -2.49 4.96
CA LEU A 27 3.04 -2.67 4.44
C LEU A 27 4.00 -2.64 5.62
N VAL A 28 4.71 -3.73 5.86
CA VAL A 28 5.58 -3.87 7.03
C VAL A 28 6.88 -4.54 6.62
N ASP A 29 7.98 -4.19 7.27
CA ASP A 29 9.21 -4.95 7.13
C ASP A 29 9.13 -6.31 7.86
N VAL A 30 10.04 -7.23 7.52
CA VAL A 30 10.03 -8.60 8.06
C VAL A 30 10.26 -8.66 9.58
N ASN A 31 10.88 -7.63 10.16
CA ASN A 31 11.24 -7.57 11.57
C ASN A 31 10.23 -6.79 12.41
N TYR A 32 9.20 -6.20 11.79
CA TYR A 32 8.26 -5.30 12.45
C TYR A 32 8.97 -4.15 13.18
N THR A 33 10.00 -3.57 12.54
CA THR A 33 10.74 -2.45 13.13
C THR A 33 9.79 -1.31 13.51
N PRO A 34 9.93 -0.69 14.69
CA PRO A 34 9.19 0.53 15.01
C PRO A 34 9.42 1.61 13.94
N GLY A 35 8.36 2.26 13.48
CA GLY A 35 8.44 3.22 12.37
C GLY A 35 8.50 2.60 10.96
N SER A 36 8.27 1.30 10.79
CA SER A 36 8.18 0.66 9.46
C SER A 36 6.89 -0.15 9.24
N ASN A 37 5.85 0.15 10.02
CA ASN A 37 4.55 -0.51 9.93
C ASN A 37 3.52 0.46 9.34
N PHE A 38 3.39 0.42 8.01
CA PHE A 38 2.62 1.39 7.25
C PHE A 38 1.15 0.99 7.08
N GLY A 39 0.27 1.85 7.60
CA GLY A 39 -1.18 1.78 7.49
C GLY A 39 -1.79 3.14 7.16
N TYR A 40 -3.12 3.25 7.02
CA TYR A 40 -3.75 4.53 6.65
C TYR A 40 -3.51 5.59 7.73
N LEU A 41 -3.29 6.85 7.30
CA LEU A 41 -3.08 7.95 8.24
C LEU A 41 -4.40 8.42 8.88
N ASN A 42 -5.46 8.56 8.08
CA ASN A 42 -6.79 8.98 8.53
C ASN A 42 -7.87 8.05 7.99
N PRO A 43 -9.09 8.04 8.57
CA PRO A 43 -10.19 7.23 8.03
C PRO A 43 -10.50 7.48 6.55
N THR A 44 -10.26 8.70 6.06
CA THR A 44 -10.42 9.03 4.63
C THR A 44 -9.37 8.37 3.74
N ASP A 45 -8.20 8.03 4.28
CA ASP A 45 -7.09 7.36 3.58
C ASP A 45 -7.23 5.82 3.57
N ARG A 46 -8.22 5.27 4.28
CA ARG A 46 -8.41 3.81 4.43
C ARG A 46 -8.63 3.10 3.10
N VAL A 47 -9.51 3.62 2.25
CA VAL A 47 -9.91 2.96 0.99
C VAL A 47 -9.03 3.46 -0.15
N ILE A 48 -8.25 2.56 -0.73
CA ILE A 48 -7.46 2.80 -1.92
C ILE A 48 -8.26 2.38 -3.14
N THR A 49 -8.33 3.24 -4.14
CA THR A 49 -8.89 2.95 -5.46
C THR A 49 -7.81 3.15 -6.51
N MET A 50 -8.01 2.57 -7.70
CA MET A 50 -7.07 2.74 -8.82
C MET A 50 -6.88 4.24 -9.12
N GLY A 51 -5.62 4.66 -9.25
CA GLY A 51 -5.26 6.06 -9.51
C GLY A 51 -5.35 7.01 -8.31
N ARG A 52 -5.75 6.51 -7.13
CA ARG A 52 -5.76 7.30 -5.90
C ARG A 52 -4.46 7.08 -5.13
N VAL A 53 -3.85 8.19 -4.72
CA VAL A 53 -2.75 8.22 -3.74
C VAL A 53 -3.34 8.53 -2.37
N VAL A 54 -2.98 7.75 -1.35
CA VAL A 54 -3.44 7.94 0.03
C VAL A 54 -2.26 8.17 0.97
N LYS A 55 -2.51 8.83 2.10
CA LYS A 55 -1.48 9.06 3.12
C LYS A 55 -1.38 7.88 4.08
N ALA A 56 -0.17 7.60 4.53
CA ALA A 56 0.13 6.52 5.45
C ALA A 56 0.84 7.02 6.72
N THR A 57 0.70 6.26 7.79
CA THR A 57 1.46 6.40 9.05
C THR A 57 2.44 5.24 9.18
N PRO A 58 3.70 5.45 9.59
CA PRO A 58 4.69 4.38 9.81
C PRO A 58 4.49 3.57 11.10
N ASP A 59 3.54 3.96 11.94
CA ASP A 59 3.30 3.40 13.28
C ASP A 59 1.91 2.75 13.40
N ALA A 60 1.38 2.19 12.31
CA ALA A 60 0.05 1.62 12.28
C ALA A 60 -0.07 0.42 13.23
N VAL A 61 -1.10 0.43 14.09
CA VAL A 61 -1.43 -0.69 14.97
C VAL A 61 -2.62 -1.46 14.41
N LYS A 62 -3.68 -0.75 14.00
CA LYS A 62 -4.93 -1.32 13.50
C LYS A 62 -5.34 -0.78 12.12
N GLU A 63 -4.59 0.16 11.58
CA GLU A 63 -4.94 0.97 10.41
C GLU A 63 -4.66 0.24 9.08
N ASN A 64 -5.33 -0.89 8.83
CA ASN A 64 -5.20 -1.59 7.55
C ASN A 64 -5.83 -0.80 6.40
N PHE A 65 -5.13 -0.70 5.27
CA PHE A 65 -5.72 -0.25 4.01
C PHE A 65 -6.74 -1.26 3.51
N GLU A 66 -7.72 -0.76 2.79
CA GLU A 66 -8.72 -1.55 2.08
C GLU A 66 -8.60 -1.27 0.58
N PHE A 67 -8.48 -2.31 -0.23
CA PHE A 67 -8.46 -2.21 -1.68
C PHE A 67 -9.52 -3.12 -2.28
N MET A 68 -10.41 -2.56 -3.09
CA MET A 68 -11.35 -3.30 -3.92
C MET A 68 -10.80 -3.36 -5.36
N PRO A 69 -10.22 -4.49 -5.79
CA PRO A 69 -9.72 -4.62 -7.15
C PRO A 69 -10.87 -4.58 -8.16
N PRO A 70 -10.74 -3.88 -9.29
CA PRO A 70 -11.80 -3.85 -10.32
C PRO A 70 -11.95 -5.17 -11.08
N ALA A 71 -10.92 -6.03 -11.09
CA ALA A 71 -10.92 -7.33 -11.73
C ALA A 71 -9.80 -8.24 -11.16
N PRO A 72 -9.83 -9.56 -11.39
CA PRO A 72 -8.67 -10.41 -11.16
C PRO A 72 -7.45 -9.96 -11.96
N GLY A 73 -6.25 -10.18 -11.41
CA GLY A 73 -4.99 -9.83 -12.06
C GLY A 73 -3.89 -9.50 -11.06
N THR A 74 -2.71 -9.16 -11.58
CA THR A 74 -1.57 -8.74 -10.78
C THR A 74 -1.59 -7.22 -10.59
N TYR A 75 -1.43 -6.78 -9.35
CA TYR A 75 -1.37 -5.38 -8.97
C TYR A 75 -0.04 -5.07 -8.30
N GLN A 76 0.48 -3.87 -8.57
CA GLN A 76 1.65 -3.33 -7.92
C GLN A 76 1.20 -2.35 -6.84
N ILE A 77 1.65 -2.59 -5.61
CA ILE A 77 1.45 -1.67 -4.48
C ILE A 77 2.76 -0.91 -4.28
N PHE A 78 2.66 0.41 -4.21
CA PHE A 78 3.77 1.32 -4.01
C PHE A 78 3.72 1.97 -2.64
N LEU A 79 4.88 2.15 -2.03
CA LEU A 79 5.12 2.94 -0.84
C LEU A 79 6.17 4.00 -1.18
N ASP A 80 5.76 5.26 -1.14
CA ASP A 80 6.62 6.43 -1.38
C ASP A 80 6.99 7.08 -0.05
N LEU A 81 8.29 7.16 0.23
CA LEU A 81 8.87 7.74 1.44
C LEU A 81 9.71 9.00 1.15
N ASP A 82 9.68 9.56 -0.06
CA ASP A 82 10.47 10.76 -0.38
C ASP A 82 9.90 12.04 0.25
N GLY A 83 8.64 12.02 0.67
CA GLY A 83 7.97 13.13 1.34
C GLY A 83 8.01 13.06 2.88
N LYS A 84 7.56 14.15 3.53
CA LYS A 84 7.37 14.19 4.99
C LYS A 84 6.30 13.20 5.48
N THR A 85 5.34 12.87 4.63
CA THR A 85 4.26 11.93 4.92
C THR A 85 4.34 10.79 3.93
N PRO A 86 4.49 9.53 4.40
CA PRO A 86 4.45 8.36 3.54
C PRO A 86 3.19 8.32 2.71
N MET A 87 3.29 7.88 1.46
CA MET A 87 2.15 7.73 0.55
C MET A 87 2.07 6.32 -0.01
N VAL A 88 0.84 5.85 -0.26
CA VAL A 88 0.57 4.54 -0.84
C VAL A 88 -0.34 4.70 -2.04
N PHE A 89 -0.05 3.95 -3.11
CA PHE A 89 -0.90 3.88 -4.29
C PHE A 89 -0.78 2.52 -4.97
N ILE A 90 -1.77 2.20 -5.81
CA ILE A 90 -1.88 0.90 -6.50
C ILE A 90 -2.00 1.14 -8.00
N SER A 91 -1.24 0.37 -8.79
CA SER A 91 -1.41 0.26 -10.23
C SER A 91 -1.61 -1.19 -10.64
N LYS A 92 -2.13 -1.42 -11.85
CA LYS A 92 -2.14 -2.75 -12.45
C LYS A 92 -0.73 -3.04 -12.95
N ALA A 93 -0.24 -4.27 -12.75
CA ALA A 93 0.99 -4.71 -13.39
C ALA A 93 0.76 -4.81 -14.91
N ILE A 94 1.75 -4.37 -15.70
CA ILE A 94 1.73 -4.46 -17.16
C ILE A 94 1.96 -5.91 -17.59
#